data_AF-A0A2Z6LU67-F1
#
_entry.id   AF-A0A2Z6LU67-F1
#
_cell.length_a   1.000
_cell.length_b   1.000
_cell.length_c   1.000
_cell.angle_alpha   90.00
_cell.angle_beta   90.00
_cell.angle_gamma   90.00
#
_symmetry.space_group_name_H-M   'P 1'
#
loop_
_entity.id
_entity.type
_entity.pdbx_description
1 polymer ?
#
loop_
_entity_poly.entity_id
_entity_poly.type
_entity_poly.pdbx_seq_one_letter_code
_entity_poly.pdbx_strand_id
1 'polypeptide(L)'
;MTTELLQIDPAELRFVFELKKQSSCLIQLGNKIDQYIAFKVKTTSPKKYCVRPNIGVIKPNEKCDFTVTMQAQRTAPPDMNCKDKFLILSTVVPFGITEDDITSDMFAKDTGNYIEEKKLKVVLVSPPSSPVLLPVNGGVKQDQSNQINVLKDRVLSGIENIPPPLRVSAEVKGLEPALDAKEDKTDVDIVPKHAENVSDTNPTKDDVQLNLQKGCEELESKLCMMDSKLREAEVTMMKLNEEKRANTKEKDFLKNEL
;
A
#
# COMPACT_ATOMS: atom_id res chain seq x y z
N MET A 1 23.02 -10.78 -27.30
CA MET A 1 23.14 -10.33 -25.89
C MET A 1 21.91 -9.49 -25.59
N THR A 2 21.26 -9.69 -24.45
CA THR A 2 20.16 -8.81 -24.01
C THR A 2 20.75 -7.52 -23.47
N THR A 3 20.46 -6.39 -24.13
CA THR A 3 20.84 -5.05 -23.68
C THR A 3 20.00 -4.67 -22.47
N GLU A 4 20.62 -4.67 -21.28
CA GLU A 4 19.97 -4.27 -20.03
C GLU A 4 19.86 -2.74 -19.98
N LEU A 5 18.64 -2.20 -19.93
CA LEU A 5 18.41 -0.75 -19.96
C LEU A 5 18.69 -0.10 -18.61
N LEU A 6 18.18 -0.71 -17.53
CA LEU A 6 18.25 -0.16 -16.17
C LEU A 6 19.05 -1.03 -15.21
N GLN A 7 19.95 -0.42 -14.44
CA GLN A 7 20.37 -0.97 -13.15
C GLN A 7 19.25 -0.76 -12.12
N ILE A 8 18.99 -1.76 -11.28
CA ILE A 8 18.01 -1.65 -10.19
C ILE A 8 18.68 -2.10 -8.89
N ASP A 9 18.61 -1.25 -7.86
CA ASP A 9 19.14 -1.54 -6.53
C ASP A 9 18.19 -1.03 -5.43
N PRO A 10 17.81 -1.85 -4.43
CA PRO A 10 17.98 -3.30 -4.34
C PRO A 10 17.13 -4.09 -5.36
N ALA A 11 17.56 -5.33 -5.64
CA ALA A 11 16.86 -6.26 -6.54
C ALA A 11 15.57 -6.89 -5.97
N GLU A 12 15.22 -6.57 -4.72
CA GLU A 12 14.00 -7.01 -4.04
C GLU A 12 13.55 -5.97 -3.01
N LEU A 13 12.25 -5.85 -2.78
CA LEU A 13 11.70 -4.89 -1.84
C LEU A 13 11.58 -5.52 -0.46
N ARG A 14 12.35 -5.01 0.50
CA ARG A 14 12.32 -5.46 1.89
C ARG A 14 11.50 -4.48 2.74
N PHE A 15 10.47 -4.98 3.41
CA PHE A 15 9.64 -4.20 4.33
C PHE A 15 9.70 -4.77 5.73
N VAL A 16 9.94 -3.90 6.71
CA VAL A 16 9.77 -4.24 8.13
C VAL A 16 8.27 -4.35 8.41
N PHE A 17 7.78 -5.54 8.72
CA PHE A 17 6.36 -5.76 8.95
C PHE A 17 5.98 -5.51 10.41
N GLU A 18 5.13 -4.52 10.63
CA GLU A 18 4.50 -4.26 11.93
C GLU A 18 2.99 -4.02 11.75
N LEU A 19 2.18 -4.60 12.64
CA LEU A 19 0.73 -4.39 12.63
C LEU A 19 0.39 -2.92 12.83
N LYS A 20 -0.55 -2.41 12.03
CA LYS A 20 -1.04 -1.02 12.05
C LYS A 20 0.02 0.05 11.75
N LYS A 21 1.22 -0.30 11.30
CA LYS A 21 2.26 0.65 10.85
C LYS A 21 2.51 0.54 9.35
N GLN A 22 2.90 1.65 8.73
CA GLN A 22 3.44 1.66 7.38
C GLN A 22 4.93 1.28 7.39
N SER A 23 5.43 0.78 6.27
CA SER A 23 6.85 0.55 6.02
C SER A 23 7.19 0.98 4.61
N SER A 24 8.38 1.55 4.40
CA SER A 24 8.81 2.07 3.10
C SER A 24 10.13 1.44 2.67
N CYS A 25 10.30 1.28 1.36
CA CYS A 25 11.51 0.80 0.71
C CYS A 25 11.85 1.76 -0.44
N LEU A 26 13.09 2.25 -0.48
CA LEU A 26 13.62 3.07 -1.57
C LEU A 26 14.29 2.16 -2.60
N ILE A 27 13.97 2.36 -3.88
CA ILE A 27 14.58 1.64 -5.01
C ILE A 27 15.21 2.67 -5.94
N GLN A 28 16.48 2.48 -6.28
CA GLN A 28 17.23 3.28 -7.23
C GLN A 28 17.23 2.61 -8.61
N LEU A 29 16.85 3.38 -9.63
CA LEU A 29 16.96 3.05 -11.04
C LEU A 29 18.12 3.83 -11.65
N GLY A 30 19.15 3.14 -12.13
CA GLY A 30 20.28 3.75 -12.85
C GLY A 30 20.17 3.50 -14.34
N ASN A 31 20.21 4.56 -15.15
CA ASN A 31 20.24 4.43 -16.60
C ASN A 31 21.64 3.96 -17.06
N LYS A 32 21.70 2.84 -17.80
CA LYS A 32 22.96 2.28 -18.32
C LYS A 32 23.33 2.73 -19.74
N ILE A 33 22.49 3.53 -20.40
CA ILE A 33 22.66 3.91 -21.80
C ILE A 33 22.65 5.43 -21.99
N ASP A 34 23.19 5.87 -23.13
CA ASP A 34 23.28 7.28 -23.52
C ASP A 34 21.95 7.85 -24.09
N GLN A 35 20.81 7.25 -23.76
CA GLN A 35 19.48 7.66 -24.24
C GLN A 35 18.50 7.84 -23.08
N TYR A 36 17.42 8.58 -23.29
CA TYR A 36 16.38 8.79 -22.29
C TYR A 36 15.56 7.50 -22.12
N ILE A 37 15.25 7.13 -20.88
CA ILE A 37 14.40 5.98 -20.55
C ILE A 37 13.16 6.49 -19.81
N ALA A 38 11.96 6.14 -20.30
CA ALA A 38 10.75 6.22 -19.51
C ALA A 38 10.54 4.92 -18.74
N PHE A 39 10.11 5.01 -17.47
CA PHE A 39 9.78 3.85 -16.64
C PHE A 39 8.34 3.91 -16.12
N LYS A 40 7.76 2.73 -15.83
CA LYS A 40 6.42 2.59 -15.24
C LYS A 40 6.39 1.41 -14.28
N VAL A 41 6.01 1.67 -13.03
CA VAL A 41 5.95 0.69 -11.94
C VAL A 41 4.51 0.17 -11.80
N LYS A 42 4.34 -1.15 -11.91
CA LYS A 42 3.09 -1.88 -11.69
C LYS A 42 3.26 -2.85 -10.50
N THR A 43 2.16 -3.23 -9.85
CA THR A 43 2.17 -4.16 -8.71
C THR A 43 0.98 -5.12 -8.75
N THR A 44 1.14 -6.33 -8.20
CA THR A 44 0.05 -7.30 -8.03
C THR A 44 -0.88 -6.99 -6.86
N SER A 45 -0.65 -5.91 -6.11
CA SER A 45 -1.48 -5.54 -4.94
C SER A 45 -1.59 -4.02 -4.75
N PRO A 46 -2.20 -3.27 -5.69
CA PRO A 46 -2.25 -1.80 -5.65
C PRO A 46 -2.95 -1.23 -4.40
N LYS A 47 -3.88 -1.98 -3.79
CA LYS A 47 -4.53 -1.57 -2.52
C LYS A 47 -3.59 -1.61 -1.31
N LYS A 48 -2.49 -2.38 -1.37
CA LYS A 48 -1.53 -2.54 -0.26
C LYS A 48 -0.34 -1.59 -0.34
N TYR A 49 -0.05 -1.01 -1.50
CA TYR A 49 1.20 -0.26 -1.73
C TYR A 49 0.92 1.08 -2.43
N CYS A 50 1.55 2.14 -1.94
CA CYS A 50 1.70 3.40 -2.68
C CYS A 50 3.11 3.44 -3.29
N VAL A 51 3.24 3.91 -4.53
CA VAL A 51 4.51 4.04 -5.24
C VAL A 51 4.68 5.50 -5.66
N ARG A 52 5.83 6.11 -5.40
CA ARG A 52 6.11 7.52 -5.71
C ARG A 52 7.58 7.74 -6.12
N PRO A 53 7.87 8.29 -7.32
CA PRO A 53 6.98 8.31 -8.49
C PRO A 53 6.65 6.89 -8.97
N ASN A 54 5.50 6.69 -9.64
CA ASN A 54 5.14 5.41 -10.27
C ASN A 54 5.40 5.39 -11.78
N ILE A 55 5.64 6.55 -12.38
CA ILE A 55 6.00 6.79 -13.78
C ILE A 55 7.03 7.93 -13.76
N GLY A 56 8.02 7.91 -14.66
CA GLY A 56 8.97 9.02 -14.79
C GLY A 56 9.97 8.83 -15.93
N VAL A 57 10.84 9.81 -16.13
CA VAL A 57 11.92 9.79 -17.13
C VAL A 57 13.28 9.81 -16.45
N ILE A 58 14.21 8.99 -16.91
CA ILE A 58 15.62 8.97 -16.48
C ILE A 58 16.50 9.42 -17.64
N LYS A 59 17.28 10.48 -17.44
CA LYS A 59 18.20 11.00 -18.46
C LYS A 59 19.39 10.04 -18.69
N PRO A 60 20.12 10.17 -19.82
CA PRO A 60 21.37 9.45 -20.07
C PRO A 60 22.32 9.46 -18.87
N ASN A 61 22.80 8.29 -18.45
CA ASN A 61 23.72 8.09 -17.32
C ASN A 61 23.27 8.66 -15.95
N GLU A 62 22.03 9.15 -15.82
CA GLU A 62 21.47 9.60 -14.54
C GLU A 62 20.83 8.45 -13.75
N LYS A 63 20.45 8.75 -12.50
CA LYS A 63 19.69 7.86 -11.63
C LYS A 63 18.39 8.52 -11.18
N CYS A 64 17.36 7.72 -10.98
CA CYS A 64 16.08 8.12 -10.43
C CYS A 64 15.70 7.17 -9.28
N ASP A 65 15.28 7.72 -8.15
CA ASP A 65 14.85 6.93 -7.01
C ASP A 65 13.31 6.95 -6.91
N PHE A 66 12.70 5.80 -6.62
CA PHE A 66 11.29 5.72 -6.26
C PHE A 66 11.09 5.02 -4.92
N THR A 67 10.14 5.53 -4.15
CA THR A 67 9.74 4.95 -2.87
C THR A 67 8.48 4.10 -3.03
N VAL A 68 8.51 2.89 -2.52
CA VAL A 68 7.32 2.07 -2.30
C VAL A 68 6.99 2.08 -0.82
N THR A 69 5.75 2.42 -0.46
CA THR A 69 5.24 2.40 0.91
C THR A 69 4.13 1.37 1.04
N MET A 70 4.37 0.34 1.84
CA MET A 70 3.37 -0.63 2.27
C MET A 70 2.41 0.02 3.27
N GLN A 71 1.12 -0.08 3.00
CA GLN A 71 0.05 0.43 3.84
C GLN A 71 -0.09 -0.37 5.13
N ALA A 72 -0.57 0.29 6.19
CA ALA A 72 -0.75 -0.30 7.51
C ALA A 72 -1.70 -1.50 7.50
N GLN A 73 -1.14 -2.71 7.64
CA GLN A 73 -1.93 -3.95 7.64
C GLN A 73 -2.57 -4.18 9.01
N ARG A 74 -3.85 -4.61 9.02
CA ARG A 74 -4.60 -4.94 10.26
C ARG A 74 -4.35 -6.36 10.76
N THR A 75 -3.95 -7.27 9.87
CA THR A 75 -3.75 -8.69 10.13
C THR A 75 -2.37 -9.10 9.59
N ALA A 76 -1.66 -9.96 10.29
CA ALA A 76 -0.40 -10.51 9.81
C ALA A 76 -0.66 -11.58 8.74
N PRO A 77 0.09 -11.61 7.62
CA PRO A 77 0.04 -12.75 6.71
C PRO A 77 0.62 -14.00 7.42
N PRO A 78 0.05 -15.20 7.18
CA PRO A 78 0.59 -16.44 7.72
C PRO A 78 2.09 -16.60 7.43
N ASP A 79 2.86 -16.95 8.45
CA ASP A 79 4.32 -17.16 8.39
C ASP A 79 5.14 -15.99 7.78
N MET A 80 4.61 -14.76 7.82
CA MET A 80 5.15 -13.59 7.12
C MET A 80 5.30 -13.78 5.59
N ASN A 81 4.59 -14.74 5.00
CA ASN A 81 4.69 -15.06 3.59
C ASN A 81 4.02 -13.99 2.71
N CYS A 82 4.82 -13.24 1.97
CA CYS A 82 4.35 -12.32 0.94
C CYS A 82 4.52 -12.91 -0.46
N LYS A 83 3.44 -12.91 -1.25
CA LYS A 83 3.44 -13.35 -2.66
C LYS A 83 3.43 -12.17 -3.64
N ASP A 84 3.41 -10.95 -3.13
CA ASP A 84 3.25 -9.72 -3.90
C ASP A 84 4.51 -9.44 -4.74
N LYS A 85 4.31 -8.92 -5.94
CA LYS A 85 5.36 -8.66 -6.93
C LYS A 85 5.20 -7.26 -7.51
N PHE A 86 6.33 -6.64 -7.77
CA PHE A 86 6.43 -5.42 -8.55
C PHE A 86 6.98 -5.72 -9.94
N LEU A 87 6.53 -4.95 -10.93
CA LEU A 87 6.95 -5.03 -12.31
C LEU A 87 7.33 -3.62 -12.76
N ILE A 88 8.58 -3.43 -13.11
CA ILE A 88 9.13 -2.19 -13.65
C ILE A 88 9.22 -2.41 -15.15
N LEU A 89 8.45 -1.64 -15.89
CA LEU A 89 8.52 -1.55 -17.34
C LEU A 89 9.43 -0.38 -17.68
N SER A 90 10.30 -0.54 -18.67
CA SER A 90 11.17 0.53 -19.16
C SER A 90 11.31 0.47 -20.67
N THR A 91 11.33 1.64 -21.30
CA THR A 91 11.44 1.80 -22.75
C THR A 91 12.31 3.01 -23.07
N VAL A 92 13.04 2.95 -24.19
CA VAL A 92 13.80 4.10 -24.70
C VAL A 92 12.82 5.11 -25.28
N VAL A 93 13.04 6.40 -25.00
CA VAL A 93 12.18 7.51 -25.45
C VAL A 93 13.00 8.64 -26.10
N PRO A 94 12.39 9.47 -26.96
CA PRO A 94 13.05 10.63 -27.55
C PRO A 94 13.58 11.63 -26.53
N PHE A 95 14.59 12.42 -26.94
CA PHE A 95 15.07 13.57 -26.18
C PHE A 95 13.94 14.59 -25.95
N GLY A 96 13.88 15.17 -24.75
CA GLY A 96 12.94 16.23 -24.40
C GLY A 96 11.55 15.77 -23.93
N ILE A 97 11.27 14.46 -23.94
CA ILE A 97 10.07 13.87 -23.32
C ILE A 97 10.03 14.20 -21.82
N THR A 98 8.89 14.73 -21.36
CA THR A 98 8.60 15.02 -19.96
C THR A 98 7.76 13.90 -19.32
N GLU A 99 7.49 13.99 -18.02
CA GLU A 99 6.66 12.99 -17.31
C GLU A 99 5.20 13.02 -17.78
N ASP A 100 4.70 14.20 -18.17
CA ASP A 100 3.32 14.41 -18.65
C ASP A 100 3.10 13.83 -20.07
N ASP A 101 4.16 13.70 -20.87
CA ASP A 101 4.12 13.12 -22.22
C ASP A 101 4.05 11.57 -22.20
N ILE A 102 4.23 10.94 -21.03
CA ILE A 102 4.30 9.47 -20.93
C ILE A 102 2.90 8.85 -21.02
N THR A 103 2.53 8.37 -22.21
CA THR A 103 1.28 7.63 -22.41
C THR A 103 1.42 6.16 -22.00
N SER A 104 0.28 5.46 -21.82
CA SER A 104 0.33 4.03 -21.51
C SER A 104 0.75 3.16 -22.69
N ASP A 105 0.58 3.65 -23.91
CA ASP A 105 0.84 2.93 -25.16
C ASP A 105 2.36 2.79 -25.42
N MET A 106 3.17 3.71 -24.88
CA MET A 106 4.64 3.57 -24.88
C MET A 106 5.13 2.28 -24.19
N PHE A 107 4.30 1.69 -23.32
CA PHE A 107 4.56 0.43 -22.62
C PHE A 107 3.69 -0.74 -23.10
N ALA A 108 3.14 -0.64 -24.32
CA ALA A 108 2.39 -1.70 -24.98
C ALA A 108 3.30 -2.45 -25.98
N LYS A 109 3.22 -3.80 -26.00
CA LYS A 109 4.16 -4.65 -26.77
C LYS A 109 3.82 -4.71 -28.26
N ASP A 110 2.59 -4.37 -28.60
CA ASP A 110 2.00 -4.28 -29.94
C ASP A 110 2.47 -3.05 -30.73
N THR A 111 2.99 -2.01 -30.06
CA THR A 111 3.49 -0.78 -30.70
C THR A 111 4.88 -0.94 -31.34
N GLY A 112 5.49 -2.13 -31.27
CA GLY A 112 6.83 -2.40 -31.82
C GLY A 112 8.01 -1.85 -31.01
N ASN A 113 7.74 -1.14 -29.91
CA ASN A 113 8.76 -0.61 -29.00
C ASN A 113 9.44 -1.73 -28.21
N TYR A 114 10.75 -1.61 -27.98
CA TYR A 114 11.46 -2.51 -27.07
C TYR A 114 11.18 -2.15 -25.61
N ILE A 115 10.54 -3.07 -24.88
CA ILE A 115 10.19 -2.91 -23.47
C ILE A 115 11.00 -3.90 -22.62
N GLU A 116 11.87 -3.38 -21.76
CA GLU A 116 12.52 -4.17 -20.71
C GLU A 116 11.55 -4.33 -19.51
N GLU A 117 11.32 -5.57 -19.11
CA GLU A 117 10.45 -5.95 -17.99
C GLU A 117 11.28 -6.51 -16.82
N LYS A 118 11.36 -5.78 -15.70
CA LYS A 118 12.05 -6.24 -14.49
C LYS A 118 11.09 -6.50 -13.35
N LYS A 119 11.16 -7.71 -12.79
CA LYS A 119 10.23 -8.21 -11.79
C LYS A 119 10.90 -8.34 -10.43
N LEU A 120 10.46 -7.52 -9.47
CA LEU A 120 10.96 -7.55 -8.10
C LEU A 120 9.99 -8.31 -7.19
N LYS A 121 10.54 -9.04 -6.22
CA LYS A 121 9.77 -9.74 -5.18
C LYS A 121 9.65 -8.85 -3.94
N VAL A 122 8.57 -9.03 -3.19
CA VAL A 122 8.41 -8.43 -1.86
C VAL A 122 8.81 -9.44 -0.79
N VAL A 123 9.67 -9.01 0.14
CA VAL A 123 10.10 -9.78 1.31
C VAL A 123 9.68 -9.01 2.57
N LEU A 124 8.97 -9.68 3.48
CA LEU A 124 8.67 -9.14 4.80
C LEU A 124 9.75 -9.58 5.78
N VAL A 125 10.22 -8.66 6.61
CA VAL A 125 11.15 -8.93 7.70
C VAL A 125 10.54 -8.50 9.01
N SER A 126 10.78 -9.25 10.08
CA SER A 126 10.41 -8.82 11.43
C SER A 126 11.22 -7.58 11.84
N PRO A 127 10.70 -6.72 12.74
CA PRO A 127 11.50 -5.65 13.34
C PRO A 127 12.75 -6.23 14.01
N PRO A 128 13.90 -5.54 13.95
CA PRO A 128 15.04 -5.92 14.77
C PRO A 128 14.61 -5.87 16.24
N SER A 129 14.76 -6.99 16.95
CA SER A 129 14.50 -7.01 18.39
C SER A 129 15.43 -6.01 19.07
N SER A 130 14.86 -5.03 19.79
CA SER A 130 15.61 -4.07 20.59
C SER A 130 16.65 -4.80 21.46
N PRO A 131 17.86 -4.23 21.64
CA PRO A 131 18.87 -4.86 22.48
C PRO A 131 18.29 -5.08 23.87
N VAL A 132 18.18 -6.35 24.27
CA VAL A 132 17.75 -6.71 25.62
C VAL A 132 18.79 -6.18 26.58
N LEU A 133 18.45 -5.12 27.31
CA LEU A 133 19.19 -4.73 28.50
C LEU A 133 19.00 -5.85 29.52
N LEU A 134 19.90 -6.82 29.51
CA LEU A 134 19.97 -7.86 30.53
C LEU A 134 20.07 -7.15 31.89
N PRO A 135 19.23 -7.50 32.88
CA PRO A 135 19.34 -6.92 34.20
C PRO A 135 20.73 -7.20 34.77
N VAL A 136 21.51 -6.14 35.01
CA VAL A 136 22.81 -6.26 35.67
C VAL A 136 22.56 -6.49 37.17
N ASN A 137 22.23 -7.73 37.52
CA ASN A 137 22.04 -8.12 38.90
C ASN A 137 23.38 -8.00 39.63
N GLY A 138 23.39 -7.19 40.69
CA GLY A 138 24.62 -6.61 41.23
C GLY A 138 25.61 -7.62 41.80
N GLY A 139 26.84 -7.60 41.28
CA GLY A 139 28.02 -8.17 41.92
C GLY A 139 28.96 -7.05 42.36
N VAL A 140 28.85 -6.59 43.60
CA VAL A 140 29.84 -5.68 44.19
C VAL A 140 31.13 -6.46 44.45
N LYS A 141 32.21 -6.08 43.76
CA LYS A 141 33.61 -6.13 44.26
C LYS A 141 34.57 -5.37 43.34
N GLN A 142 34.74 -4.10 43.67
CA GLN A 142 36.01 -3.35 43.66
C GLN A 142 37.27 -4.21 43.44
N ASP A 143 38.07 -3.93 42.40
CA ASP A 143 39.20 -3.00 42.60
C ASP A 143 39.75 -2.33 41.31
N GLN A 144 40.69 -1.40 41.50
CA GLN A 144 41.25 -0.36 40.60
C GLN A 144 41.99 -0.91 39.34
N SER A 145 42.15 -0.18 38.22
CA SER A 145 42.86 1.11 38.14
C SER A 145 42.83 1.82 36.75
N ASN A 146 42.94 3.16 36.76
CA ASN A 146 43.53 4.07 35.75
C ASN A 146 43.01 4.00 34.28
N GLN A 147 42.42 5.05 33.70
CA GLN A 147 43.03 6.39 33.56
C GLN A 147 42.03 7.56 33.53
N ILE A 148 42.60 8.76 33.67
CA ILE A 148 41.96 10.06 33.80
C ILE A 148 41.63 10.64 32.41
N ASN A 149 40.43 11.20 32.25
CA ASN A 149 40.32 12.55 31.68
C ASN A 149 39.03 13.24 32.12
N VAL A 150 39.20 14.23 32.99
CA VAL A 150 38.18 15.21 33.35
C VAL A 150 38.14 16.27 32.27
N LEU A 151 36.95 16.54 31.73
CA LEU A 151 36.52 17.91 31.44
C LEU A 151 34.99 17.93 31.43
N LYS A 152 34.44 18.75 32.32
CA LYS A 152 33.01 18.89 32.60
C LYS A 152 32.69 20.37 32.60
N ASP A 153 31.44 20.72 32.29
CA ASP A 153 30.81 22.03 32.56
C ASP A 153 31.39 23.20 31.72
N ARG A 154 30.63 24.23 31.29
CA ARG A 154 29.20 24.64 31.35
C ARG A 154 29.10 25.86 30.38
N VAL A 155 28.00 26.37 29.82
CA VAL A 155 26.79 27.01 30.39
C VAL A 155 25.82 27.33 29.23
N LEU A 156 24.53 27.48 29.53
CA LEU A 156 23.47 27.88 28.61
C LEU A 156 23.50 29.35 28.16
N SER A 157 23.12 29.60 26.91
CA SER A 157 22.28 30.71 26.42
C SER A 157 21.73 30.27 25.06
N GLY A 158 20.45 30.36 24.71
CA GLY A 158 19.43 31.29 25.14
C GLY A 158 19.15 32.26 23.99
N ILE A 159 18.07 31.99 23.23
CA ILE A 159 17.26 32.93 22.43
C ILE A 159 16.10 32.11 21.81
N GLU A 160 14.90 32.69 21.84
CA GLU A 160 13.67 32.14 21.29
C GLU A 160 13.68 32.14 19.76
N ASN A 161 12.84 31.32 19.11
CA ASN A 161 12.10 31.72 17.91
C ASN A 161 10.97 30.72 17.59
N ILE A 162 9.75 31.12 17.91
CA ILE A 162 8.50 30.44 17.51
C ILE A 162 7.98 31.13 16.24
N PRO A 163 7.72 30.43 15.13
CA PRO A 163 6.92 30.97 14.04
C PRO A 163 5.41 30.93 14.42
N PRO A 164 4.67 32.04 14.38
CA PRO A 164 3.23 32.04 14.63
C PRO A 164 2.43 31.40 13.47
N PRO A 165 1.17 30.95 13.71
CA PRO A 165 0.36 30.28 12.71
C PRO A 165 -0.24 31.23 11.67
N LEU A 166 -0.38 30.75 10.43
CA LEU A 166 -1.09 31.45 9.36
C LEU A 166 -2.59 31.55 9.68
N ARG A 167 -3.14 32.77 9.64
CA ARG A 167 -4.58 33.03 9.80
C ARG A 167 -5.32 33.00 8.46
N VAL A 168 -6.54 32.47 8.53
CA VAL A 168 -7.52 32.33 7.44
C VAL A 168 -8.21 33.67 7.11
N SER A 169 -8.54 33.87 5.84
CA SER A 169 -9.78 34.47 5.30
C SER A 169 -9.71 34.44 3.75
N ALA A 170 -10.75 34.28 2.94
CA ALA A 170 -12.14 33.77 2.98
C ALA A 170 -12.82 34.28 1.66
N GLU A 171 -14.07 33.86 1.40
CA GLU A 171 -14.95 34.32 0.29
C GLU A 171 -14.58 33.85 -1.14
N VAL A 172 -15.32 32.97 -1.84
CA VAL A 172 -16.77 32.69 -2.07
C VAL A 172 -17.42 33.52 -3.19
N LYS A 173 -17.68 32.84 -4.31
CA LYS A 173 -18.73 32.98 -5.34
C LYS A 173 -18.46 31.85 -6.36
N GLY A 174 -19.38 31.01 -6.84
CA GLY A 174 -20.84 30.94 -6.67
C GLY A 174 -21.47 30.61 -8.04
N LEU A 175 -22.52 29.76 -8.06
CA LEU A 175 -23.40 29.38 -9.20
C LEU A 175 -23.06 28.09 -10.00
N GLU A 176 -23.82 27.04 -9.65
CA GLU A 176 -24.41 25.98 -10.51
C GLU A 176 -25.55 26.56 -11.43
N PRO A 177 -26.31 25.80 -12.26
CA PRO A 177 -26.16 24.42 -12.80
C PRO A 177 -26.42 24.28 -14.33
N ALA A 178 -26.13 23.11 -14.92
CA ALA A 178 -26.89 22.45 -16.02
C ALA A 178 -26.37 21.01 -16.18
N LEU A 179 -27.13 19.97 -15.83
CA LEU A 179 -28.01 19.21 -16.74
C LEU A 179 -27.32 18.75 -18.04
N ASP A 180 -26.92 17.48 -18.09
CA ASP A 180 -27.69 16.50 -18.87
C ASP A 180 -27.40 15.06 -18.42
N ALA A 181 -28.42 14.21 -18.49
CA ALA A 181 -28.32 12.79 -18.15
C ALA A 181 -28.84 11.95 -19.31
N LYS A 182 -28.05 10.97 -19.81
CA LYS A 182 -28.52 9.73 -20.45
C LYS A 182 -27.45 8.63 -20.48
N GLU A 183 -27.73 7.53 -19.78
CA GLU A 183 -27.37 6.13 -20.05
C GLU A 183 -28.39 5.33 -19.24
N ASP A 184 -29.58 5.08 -19.80
CA ASP A 184 -29.91 3.93 -20.65
C ASP A 184 -29.53 2.56 -20.06
N LYS A 185 -30.53 1.69 -19.96
CA LYS A 185 -30.39 0.32 -19.46
C LYS A 185 -30.45 -0.64 -20.64
N THR A 186 -29.43 -1.45 -20.84
CA THR A 186 -29.62 -2.75 -21.49
C THR A 186 -29.06 -3.87 -20.65
N ASP A 187 -29.90 -4.89 -20.51
CA ASP A 187 -29.74 -6.09 -19.69
C ASP A 187 -29.55 -7.25 -20.67
N VAL A 188 -28.41 -7.93 -20.65
CA VAL A 188 -28.16 -9.11 -21.49
C VAL A 188 -27.44 -10.19 -20.67
N ASP A 189 -28.26 -11.11 -20.20
CA ASP A 189 -27.93 -12.40 -19.63
C ASP A 189 -27.03 -13.24 -20.57
N ILE A 190 -25.91 -13.77 -20.07
CA ILE A 190 -25.09 -14.78 -20.76
C ILE A 190 -24.78 -15.95 -19.82
N VAL A 191 -25.61 -16.98 -19.96
CA VAL A 191 -25.45 -18.34 -19.44
C VAL A 191 -24.09 -18.95 -19.82
N PRO A 192 -23.31 -19.51 -18.86
CA PRO A 192 -22.19 -20.39 -19.17
C PRO A 192 -22.70 -21.76 -19.63
N LYS A 193 -22.34 -22.19 -20.85
CA LYS A 193 -22.65 -23.56 -21.33
C LYS A 193 -21.64 -24.59 -20.82
N HIS A 194 -22.18 -25.70 -20.31
CA HIS A 194 -21.46 -26.95 -20.06
C HIS A 194 -20.89 -27.57 -21.35
N ALA A 195 -19.75 -28.25 -21.21
CA ALA A 195 -19.37 -29.44 -22.00
C ALA A 195 -18.53 -30.35 -21.09
N GLU A 196 -18.73 -31.67 -21.17
CA GLU A 196 -18.20 -32.66 -20.23
C GLU A 196 -16.96 -33.44 -20.75
N ASN A 197 -16.11 -33.86 -19.81
CA ASN A 197 -15.34 -35.13 -19.65
C ASN A 197 -14.73 -35.84 -20.89
N VAL A 198 -13.50 -36.38 -20.84
CA VAL A 198 -13.09 -37.76 -20.40
C VAL A 198 -11.57 -37.89 -20.78
N SER A 199 -10.61 -38.59 -20.13
CA SER A 199 -10.54 -39.50 -18.97
C SER A 199 -9.14 -39.51 -18.27
N ASP A 200 -9.12 -40.02 -17.03
CA ASP A 200 -8.12 -40.86 -16.34
C ASP A 200 -6.59 -40.75 -16.53
N THR A 201 -5.90 -40.53 -15.40
CA THR A 201 -4.95 -41.51 -14.82
C THR A 201 -4.71 -41.24 -13.32
N ASN A 202 -4.85 -42.28 -12.48
CA ASN A 202 -4.77 -42.27 -11.01
C ASN A 202 -3.37 -42.68 -10.49
N PRO A 203 -3.06 -42.62 -9.17
CA PRO A 203 -3.53 -41.72 -8.09
C PRO A 203 -2.36 -41.17 -7.20
N THR A 204 -2.63 -40.20 -6.30
CA THR A 204 -2.05 -39.97 -4.94
C THR A 204 -2.24 -38.51 -4.46
N LYS A 205 -3.46 -38.08 -4.11
CA LYS A 205 -3.73 -36.70 -3.60
C LYS A 205 -4.87 -36.54 -2.58
N ASP A 206 -5.27 -37.59 -1.86
CA ASP A 206 -6.50 -37.54 -1.05
C ASP A 206 -6.47 -36.54 0.12
N ASP A 207 -5.34 -36.38 0.83
CA ASP A 207 -5.27 -35.45 1.99
C ASP A 207 -5.37 -33.97 1.60
N VAL A 208 -4.82 -33.56 0.45
CA VAL A 208 -4.78 -32.13 0.06
C VAL A 208 -6.16 -31.66 -0.42
N GLN A 209 -6.91 -32.54 -1.10
CA GLN A 209 -8.21 -32.20 -1.66
C GLN A 209 -9.29 -32.10 -0.57
N LEU A 210 -9.27 -32.99 0.43
CA LEU A 210 -10.16 -32.93 1.59
C LEU A 210 -9.94 -31.66 2.45
N ASN A 211 -8.68 -31.25 2.62
CA ASN A 211 -8.36 -30.01 3.36
C ASN A 211 -8.81 -28.75 2.61
N LEU A 212 -8.74 -28.72 1.28
CA LEU A 212 -9.20 -27.58 0.48
C LEU A 212 -10.73 -27.45 0.51
N GLN A 213 -11.45 -28.56 0.34
CA GLN A 213 -12.91 -28.63 0.44
C GLN A 213 -13.42 -28.09 1.79
N LYS A 214 -12.83 -28.58 2.89
CA LYS A 214 -13.15 -28.16 4.25
C LYS A 214 -12.86 -26.67 4.51
N GLY A 215 -11.82 -26.13 3.89
CA GLY A 215 -11.47 -24.70 3.96
C GLY A 215 -12.49 -23.80 3.25
N CYS A 216 -13.09 -24.26 2.15
CA CYS A 216 -14.18 -23.55 1.48
C CYS A 216 -15.45 -23.53 2.33
N GLU A 217 -15.86 -24.68 2.88
CA GLU A 217 -17.05 -24.80 3.75
C GLU A 217 -16.94 -23.93 5.01
N GLU A 218 -15.76 -23.86 5.63
CA GLU A 218 -15.51 -22.98 6.79
C GLU A 218 -15.57 -21.48 6.39
N LEU A 219 -15.13 -21.13 5.18
CA LEU A 219 -15.17 -19.76 4.67
C LEU A 219 -16.59 -19.31 4.34
N GLU A 220 -17.39 -20.17 3.70
CA GLU A 220 -18.82 -19.94 3.43
C GLU A 220 -19.63 -19.77 4.72
N SER A 221 -19.37 -20.63 5.72
CA SER A 221 -19.98 -20.51 7.05
C SER A 221 -19.66 -19.15 7.72
N LYS A 222 -18.40 -18.70 7.64
CA LYS A 222 -17.98 -17.38 8.16
C LYS A 222 -18.61 -16.22 7.40
N LEU A 223 -18.77 -16.33 6.08
CA LEU A 223 -19.43 -15.32 5.26
C LEU A 223 -20.90 -15.16 5.68
N CYS A 224 -21.64 -16.27 5.79
CA CYS A 224 -23.02 -16.29 6.26
C CYS A 224 -23.18 -15.65 7.66
N MET A 225 -22.26 -15.95 8.59
CA MET A 225 -22.25 -15.30 9.91
C MET A 225 -21.98 -13.79 9.84
N MET A 226 -21.14 -13.32 8.90
CA MET A 226 -20.87 -11.89 8.73
C MET A 226 -22.08 -11.16 8.15
N ASP A 227 -22.75 -11.73 7.14
CA ASP A 227 -23.94 -11.13 6.53
C ASP A 227 -25.10 -11.01 7.54
N SER A 228 -25.25 -12.01 8.42
CA SER A 228 -26.22 -11.97 9.52
C SER A 228 -25.92 -10.83 10.50
N LYS A 229 -24.65 -10.67 10.92
CA LYS A 229 -24.21 -9.58 11.81
C LYS A 229 -24.32 -8.19 11.17
N LEU A 230 -24.10 -8.09 9.85
CA LEU A 230 -24.28 -6.85 9.12
C LEU A 230 -25.75 -6.41 9.15
N ARG A 231 -26.67 -7.34 8.88
CA ARG A 231 -28.12 -7.11 8.94
C ARG A 231 -28.58 -6.71 10.35
N GLU A 232 -28.06 -7.35 11.40
CA GLU A 232 -28.35 -6.99 12.79
C GLU A 232 -27.86 -5.55 13.13
N ALA A 233 -26.68 -5.18 12.65
CA ALA A 233 -26.15 -3.83 12.80
C ALA A 233 -26.98 -2.78 12.03
N GLU A 234 -27.44 -3.09 10.82
CA GLU A 234 -28.33 -2.23 10.02
C GLU A 234 -29.66 -1.95 10.75
N VAL A 235 -30.32 -3.00 11.26
CA VAL A 235 -31.56 -2.86 12.06
C VAL A 235 -31.32 -2.01 13.31
N THR A 236 -30.18 -2.21 13.99
CA THR A 236 -29.81 -1.42 15.17
C THR A 236 -29.59 0.05 14.83
N MET A 237 -28.92 0.36 13.71
CA MET A 237 -28.71 1.73 13.24
C MET A 237 -30.02 2.41 12.82
N MET A 238 -30.96 1.68 12.18
CA MET A 238 -32.29 2.22 11.87
C MET A 238 -33.04 2.62 13.15
N LYS A 239 -33.06 1.74 14.15
CA LYS A 239 -33.74 1.98 15.44
C LYS A 239 -33.17 3.19 16.17
N LEU A 240 -31.85 3.31 16.27
CA LEU A 240 -31.19 4.46 16.89
C LEU A 240 -31.46 5.78 16.16
N ASN A 241 -31.54 5.76 14.82
CA ASN A 241 -31.87 6.95 14.04
C ASN A 241 -33.34 7.38 14.24
N GLU A 242 -34.26 6.43 14.36
CA GLU A 242 -35.67 6.72 14.65
C GLU A 242 -35.87 7.29 16.06
N GLU A 243 -35.24 6.67 17.07
CA GLU A 243 -35.23 7.15 18.45
C GLU A 243 -34.64 8.56 18.56
N LYS A 244 -33.50 8.82 17.90
CA LYS A 244 -32.89 10.15 17.82
C LYS A 244 -33.82 11.17 17.17
N ARG A 245 -34.58 10.79 16.14
CA ARG A 245 -35.57 11.66 15.49
C ARG A 245 -36.77 11.95 16.39
N ALA A 246 -37.24 10.96 17.16
CA ALA A 246 -38.32 11.14 18.12
C ALA A 246 -37.91 12.09 19.25
N ASN A 247 -36.76 11.84 19.90
CA ASN A 247 -36.21 12.67 20.97
C ASN A 247 -35.95 14.13 20.49
N THR A 248 -35.48 14.31 19.25
CA THR A 248 -35.32 15.66 18.67
C THR A 248 -36.66 16.40 18.59
N LYS A 249 -37.72 15.75 18.09
CA LYS A 249 -39.07 16.35 18.02
C LYS A 249 -39.64 16.69 19.39
N GLU A 250 -39.48 15.81 20.36
CA GLU A 250 -39.94 16.02 21.74
C GLU A 250 -39.24 17.22 22.39
N LYS A 251 -37.92 17.31 22.24
CA LYS A 251 -37.11 18.44 22.74
C LYS A 251 -37.43 19.76 22.01
N ASP A 252 -37.87 19.72 20.76
CA ASP A 252 -38.31 20.92 20.03
C ASP A 252 -39.77 21.31 20.37
N PHE A 253 -40.63 20.34 20.71
CA PHE A 253 -41.97 20.59 21.26
C PHE A 253 -41.90 21.29 22.63
N LEU A 254 -41.14 20.72 23.57
CA LEU A 254 -40.92 21.28 24.92
C LEU A 254 -40.31 22.70 24.90
N LYS A 255 -39.63 23.10 23.82
CA LYS A 255 -39.07 24.44 23.63
C LYS A 255 -40.06 25.48 23.13
N ASN A 256 -41.18 25.05 22.55
CA ASN A 256 -42.21 25.94 22.00
C ASN A 256 -43.39 26.15 22.99
N GLU A 257 -43.39 25.43 24.12
CA GLU A 257 -44.41 25.52 25.18
C GLU A 257 -43.93 26.35 26.39
N LEU A 258 -42.74 26.96 26.31
CA LEU A 258 -42.10 27.78 27.35
C LEU A 258 -41.75 29.20 26.84
#